data_AF-A0A1L7VF38-F1
#
_entry.id   AF-A0A1L7VF38-F1
#
_cell.length_a   1.000
_cell.length_b   1.000
_cell.length_c   1.000
_cell.angle_alpha   90.00
_cell.angle_beta   90.00
_cell.angle_gamma   90.00
#
_symmetry.space_group_name_H-M   'P 1'
#
loop_
_entity.id
_entity.type
_entity.pdbx_description
1 polymer ?
#
loop_
_entity_poly.entity_id
_entity_poly.type
_entity_poly.pdbx_seq_one_letter_code
_entity_poly.pdbx_strand_id
1 'polypeptide(L)'
;MKSSILTSLMPFAVDIRSDIPEGYTIVPMTWVGPIEEGGKNHTFKGTAEEVLAQIEKLNPNFAEFADNKTKDDSTKVTIRALEARQPTRVACDGGGPNGGQSFRTKVSDARQGIDHLKRLGDFGCGAPARSCARMTCNWQSAIWFCNDNDYVVSDRCDWQGYLAELVIEKCQRHVKADCWVPNPGCTNCCQAIDTWLVMGAQYDVRNWNVMINGAC
;
A
#
# COMPACT_ATOMS: atom_id res chain seq x y z
N MET A 1 25.75 21.19 40.96
CA MET A 1 24.38 21.21 40.42
C MET A 1 24.47 20.83 38.95
N LYS A 2 23.94 19.67 38.56
CA LYS A 2 23.99 19.16 37.17
C LYS A 2 22.74 19.67 36.44
N SER A 3 22.95 20.41 35.36
CA SER A 3 21.89 20.88 34.46
C SER A 3 21.55 19.76 33.48
N SER A 4 20.33 19.24 33.54
CA SER A 4 19.80 18.29 32.55
C SER A 4 19.16 19.06 31.40
N ILE A 5 19.72 18.91 30.21
CA ILE A 5 19.11 19.40 28.97
C ILE A 5 18.03 18.39 28.57
N LEU A 6 16.76 18.80 28.65
CA LEU A 6 15.65 18.05 28.09
C LEU A 6 15.63 18.27 26.57
N THR A 7 16.13 17.31 25.81
CA THR A 7 15.98 17.27 24.35
C THR A 7 14.53 16.94 24.02
N SER A 8 13.75 17.96 23.68
CA SER A 8 12.42 17.79 23.09
C SER A 8 12.57 17.15 21.71
N LEU A 9 12.31 15.83 21.62
CA LEU A 9 12.04 15.15 20.35
C LEU A 9 10.74 15.73 19.79
N MET A 10 10.83 16.60 18.79
CA MET A 10 9.66 16.97 18.00
C MET A 10 9.13 15.71 17.32
N PRO A 11 7.83 15.41 17.42
CA PRO A 11 7.24 14.38 16.58
C PRO A 11 7.37 14.85 15.13
N PHE A 12 7.91 13.99 14.26
CA PHE A 12 7.78 14.17 12.83
C PHE A 12 6.28 14.25 12.53
N ALA A 13 5.76 15.45 12.30
CA ALA A 13 4.45 15.63 11.72
C ALA A 13 4.55 15.13 10.28
N VAL A 14 4.26 13.84 10.08
CA VAL A 14 3.90 13.33 8.77
C VAL A 14 2.62 14.08 8.40
N ASP A 15 2.70 14.94 7.39
CA ASP A 15 1.54 15.55 6.76
C ASP A 15 0.74 14.43 6.08
N ILE A 16 -0.07 13.73 6.87
CA ILE A 16 -1.01 12.74 6.35
C ILE A 16 -2.10 13.54 5.65
N ARG A 17 -1.89 13.84 4.36
CA ARG A 17 -2.97 14.25 3.47
C ARG A 17 -4.02 13.15 3.53
N SER A 18 -5.11 13.36 4.26
CA SER A 18 -6.13 12.33 4.44
C SER A 18 -6.98 12.25 3.17
N ASP A 19 -6.43 11.56 2.18
CA ASP A 19 -7.15 11.04 1.01
C ASP A 19 -8.03 9.84 1.39
N ILE A 20 -7.93 9.39 2.63
CA ILE A 20 -8.83 8.42 3.24
C ILE A 20 -10.11 9.16 3.68
N PRO A 21 -11.31 8.63 3.40
CA PRO A 21 -12.57 9.22 3.86
C PRO A 21 -12.53 9.56 5.35
N GLU A 22 -13.19 10.67 5.73
CA GLU A 22 -13.33 11.04 7.14
C GLU A 22 -13.91 9.87 7.96
N GLY A 23 -13.38 9.67 9.18
CA GLY A 23 -13.83 8.62 10.09
C GLY A 23 -12.96 7.35 10.10
N TYR A 24 -11.94 7.24 9.26
CA TYR A 24 -10.97 6.15 9.30
C TYR A 24 -9.69 6.56 10.02
N THR A 25 -9.14 5.63 10.82
CA THR A 25 -7.80 5.81 11.39
C THR A 25 -6.76 5.35 10.39
N ILE A 26 -5.75 6.18 10.11
CA ILE A 26 -4.59 5.78 9.32
C ILE A 26 -3.58 5.10 10.24
N VAL A 27 -3.15 3.90 9.84
CA VAL A 27 -2.29 3.03 10.63
C VAL A 27 -1.17 2.45 9.76
N PRO A 28 -0.06 1.99 10.37
CA PRO A 28 0.89 1.15 9.65
C PRO A 28 0.23 -0.19 9.27
N MET A 29 0.57 -0.72 8.10
CA MET A 29 0.21 -2.09 7.74
C MET A 29 0.83 -3.06 8.74
N THR A 30 0.09 -4.12 9.09
CA THR A 30 0.63 -5.24 9.86
C THR A 30 0.93 -6.38 8.91
N TRP A 31 2.17 -6.87 8.95
CA TRP A 31 2.59 -8.09 8.26
C TRP A 31 2.77 -9.23 9.26
N VAL A 32 2.23 -10.41 8.96
CA VAL A 32 2.38 -11.63 9.77
C VAL A 32 2.77 -12.81 8.89
N GLY A 33 3.93 -13.40 9.18
CA GLY A 33 4.41 -14.59 8.49
C GLY A 33 5.73 -15.12 9.05
N PRO A 34 6.12 -16.34 8.68
CA PRO A 34 7.47 -16.83 8.89
C PRO A 34 8.45 -16.05 7.99
N ILE A 35 9.69 -15.90 8.45
CA ILE A 35 10.77 -15.29 7.64
C ILE A 35 11.76 -16.33 7.11
N GLU A 36 11.57 -17.60 7.45
CA GLU A 36 12.41 -18.74 7.04
C GLU A 36 11.58 -20.04 7.08
N GLU A 37 12.07 -21.09 6.42
CA GLU A 37 11.37 -22.37 6.33
C GLU A 37 11.23 -23.03 7.71
N GLY A 38 10.00 -23.45 8.06
CA GLY A 38 9.69 -24.05 9.36
C GLY A 38 9.80 -23.09 10.56
N GLY A 39 10.12 -21.81 10.32
CA GLY A 39 10.26 -20.79 11.35
C GLY A 39 8.92 -20.40 11.98
N LYS A 40 9.00 -19.72 13.13
CA LYS A 40 7.83 -19.13 13.78
C LYS A 40 7.34 -17.90 13.02
N ASN A 41 6.07 -17.54 13.21
CA ASN A 41 5.56 -16.28 12.67
C ASN A 41 6.15 -15.09 13.41
N HIS A 42 6.55 -14.08 12.64
CA HIS A 42 6.89 -12.75 13.10
C HIS A 42 5.74 -11.79 12.80
N THR A 43 5.68 -10.70 13.56
CA THR A 43 4.76 -9.60 13.29
C THR A 43 5.55 -8.33 13.14
N PHE A 44 5.47 -7.71 11.96
CA PHE A 44 6.09 -6.43 11.66
C PHE A 44 5.03 -5.39 11.36
N LYS A 45 5.35 -4.13 11.65
CA LYS A 45 4.50 -2.99 11.33
C LYS A 45 5.31 -1.96 10.54
N GLY A 46 4.66 -1.37 9.55
CA GLY A 46 5.25 -0.36 8.66
C GLY A 46 4.71 -0.50 7.25
N THR A 47 5.28 0.24 6.32
CA THR A 47 5.08 0.00 4.88
C THR A 47 5.82 -1.27 4.44
N ALA A 48 5.55 -1.76 3.23
CA ALA A 48 6.21 -2.93 2.68
C ALA A 48 7.73 -2.75 2.60
N GLU A 49 8.19 -1.54 2.27
CA GLU A 49 9.60 -1.16 2.30
C GLU A 49 10.20 -1.32 3.71
N GLU A 50 9.53 -0.80 4.73
CA GLU A 50 9.98 -0.87 6.12
C GLU A 50 9.92 -2.30 6.67
N VAL A 51 8.92 -3.08 6.28
CA VAL A 51 8.77 -4.48 6.68
C VAL A 51 9.87 -5.33 6.03
N LEU A 52 10.11 -5.18 4.73
CA LEU A 52 11.22 -5.87 4.05
C LEU A 52 12.56 -5.54 4.72
N ALA A 53 12.83 -4.26 5.01
CA ALA A 53 14.04 -3.85 5.71
C ALA A 53 14.16 -4.42 7.14
N GLN A 54 13.04 -4.63 7.84
CA GLN A 54 13.03 -5.30 9.15
C GLN A 54 13.32 -6.80 9.02
N ILE A 55 12.74 -7.45 8.01
CA ILE A 55 12.95 -8.87 7.73
C ILE A 55 14.40 -9.13 7.30
N GLU A 56 14.94 -8.35 6.37
CA GLU A 56 16.30 -8.52 5.83
C GLU A 56 17.39 -8.37 6.91
N LYS A 57 17.14 -7.59 7.96
CA LYS A 57 18.04 -7.51 9.13
C LYS A 57 18.14 -8.82 9.90
N LEU A 58 17.09 -9.65 9.86
CA LEU A 58 17.00 -10.92 10.57
C LEU A 58 17.32 -12.10 9.64
N ASN A 59 16.87 -12.03 8.40
CA ASN A 59 17.15 -13.01 7.35
C ASN A 59 17.46 -12.30 6.01
N PRO A 60 18.74 -12.12 5.67
CA PRO A 60 19.14 -11.56 4.38
C PRO A 60 18.69 -12.39 3.15
N ASN A 61 18.38 -13.67 3.33
CA ASN A 61 17.95 -14.58 2.26
C ASN A 61 16.41 -14.70 2.15
N PHE A 62 15.66 -13.77 2.75
CA PHE A 62 14.19 -13.82 2.74
C PHE A 62 13.59 -13.86 1.34
N ALA A 63 14.19 -13.17 0.36
CA ALA A 63 13.70 -13.18 -1.02
C ALA A 63 13.66 -14.61 -1.61
N GLU A 64 14.71 -15.42 -1.40
CA GLU A 64 14.76 -16.81 -1.86
C GLU A 64 13.70 -17.67 -1.15
N PHE A 65 13.51 -17.43 0.15
CA PHE A 65 12.48 -18.11 0.93
C PHE A 65 11.08 -17.79 0.41
N ALA A 66 10.75 -16.51 0.25
CA ALA A 66 9.46 -16.05 -0.24
C ALA A 66 9.15 -16.64 -1.63
N ASP A 67 10.11 -16.61 -2.56
CA ASP A 67 9.96 -17.12 -3.93
C ASP A 67 9.76 -18.64 -4.00
N ASN A 68 10.42 -19.40 -3.14
CA ASN A 68 10.27 -20.86 -3.11
C ASN A 68 8.91 -21.27 -2.55
N LYS A 69 8.38 -20.51 -1.59
CA LYS A 69 7.06 -20.72 -1.00
C LYS A 69 5.94 -20.52 -2.03
N THR A 70 6.02 -19.49 -2.86
CA THR A 70 5.04 -19.21 -3.93
C THR A 70 4.98 -20.35 -4.97
N LYS A 71 6.11 -21.02 -5.23
CA LYS A 71 6.18 -22.16 -6.16
C LYS A 71 5.55 -23.42 -5.58
N ASP A 72 5.78 -23.73 -4.30
CA ASP A 72 5.22 -24.93 -3.66
C ASP A 72 3.70 -24.84 -3.46
N ASP A 73 3.15 -23.64 -3.24
CA ASP A 73 1.70 -23.46 -3.00
C ASP A 73 0.87 -23.33 -4.29
N SER A 74 1.51 -23.07 -5.43
CA SER A 74 0.85 -23.01 -6.75
C SER A 74 0.20 -24.34 -7.18
N THR A 75 0.60 -25.46 -6.58
CA THR A 75 -0.03 -26.79 -6.74
C THR A 75 -1.13 -27.10 -5.72
N LYS A 76 -1.37 -26.25 -4.72
CA LYS A 76 -2.32 -26.47 -3.60
C LYS A 76 -3.44 -25.43 -3.49
N VAL A 77 -3.50 -24.45 -4.40
CA VAL A 77 -4.64 -23.50 -4.44
C VAL A 77 -5.91 -24.24 -4.86
N THR A 78 -6.71 -24.65 -3.88
CA THR A 78 -8.05 -25.18 -4.14
C THR A 78 -8.95 -24.07 -4.71
N ILE A 79 -9.79 -24.41 -5.70
CA ILE A 79 -10.74 -23.49 -6.36
C ILE A 79 -11.55 -22.68 -5.32
N ARG A 80 -11.87 -23.27 -4.15
CA ARG A 80 -12.61 -22.61 -3.06
C ARG A 80 -11.91 -21.41 -2.42
N ALA A 81 -10.57 -21.39 -2.35
CA ALA A 81 -9.82 -20.26 -1.81
C ALA A 81 -9.71 -19.07 -2.79
N LEU A 82 -9.92 -19.33 -4.09
CA LEU A 82 -10.02 -18.32 -5.14
C LEU A 82 -11.46 -17.80 -5.27
N GLU A 83 -12.46 -18.67 -5.10
CA GLU A 83 -13.89 -18.31 -5.17
C GLU A 83 -14.32 -17.27 -4.11
N ALA A 84 -13.64 -17.21 -2.96
CA ALA A 84 -13.88 -16.19 -1.92
C ALA A 84 -13.29 -14.81 -2.26
N ARG A 85 -12.32 -14.74 -3.19
CA ARG A 85 -11.64 -13.51 -3.60
C ARG A 85 -12.27 -12.99 -4.88
N GLN A 86 -13.38 -12.27 -4.74
CA GLN A 86 -14.06 -11.68 -5.88
C GLN A 86 -13.87 -10.16 -5.89
N PRO A 87 -12.91 -9.63 -6.67
CA PRO A 87 -12.86 -8.20 -6.91
C PRO A 87 -14.18 -7.77 -7.55
N THR A 88 -14.91 -6.87 -6.90
CA THR A 88 -16.27 -6.48 -7.33
C THR A 88 -16.23 -5.32 -8.30
N ARG A 89 -15.64 -4.21 -7.86
CA ARG A 89 -15.71 -2.91 -8.53
C ARG A 89 -14.33 -2.27 -8.55
N VAL A 90 -13.97 -1.70 -9.69
CA VAL A 90 -12.90 -0.71 -9.78
C VAL A 90 -13.50 0.68 -9.94
N ALA A 91 -12.99 1.63 -9.16
CA ALA A 91 -13.37 3.03 -9.21
C ALA A 91 -12.15 3.90 -9.50
N CYS A 92 -12.13 4.58 -10.65
CA CYS A 92 -10.97 5.38 -11.08
C CYS A 92 -10.92 6.79 -10.47
N ASP A 93 -11.97 7.15 -9.74
CA ASP A 93 -12.05 8.38 -8.94
C ASP A 93 -11.94 8.07 -7.43
N GLY A 94 -11.74 6.79 -7.06
CA GLY A 94 -11.81 6.27 -5.70
C GLY A 94 -10.63 6.61 -4.78
N GLY A 95 -9.84 7.65 -5.09
CA GLY A 95 -8.73 8.11 -4.25
C GLY A 95 -9.14 8.96 -3.04
N GLY A 96 -10.44 9.09 -2.77
CA GLY A 96 -11.01 9.93 -1.70
C GLY A 96 -12.04 10.94 -2.23
N PRO A 97 -12.88 11.54 -1.35
CA PRO A 97 -13.91 12.51 -1.74
C PRO A 97 -13.38 13.80 -2.38
N ASN A 98 -12.06 14.04 -2.33
CA ASN A 98 -11.40 15.20 -2.93
C ASN A 98 -10.65 14.88 -4.23
N GLY A 99 -10.96 13.76 -4.91
CA GLY A 99 -10.28 13.21 -6.10
C GLY A 99 -10.14 14.12 -7.33
N GLY A 100 -9.43 15.24 -7.18
CA GLY A 100 -8.96 16.10 -8.25
C GLY A 100 -7.69 15.53 -8.88
N GLN A 101 -7.25 16.17 -9.97
CA GLN A 101 -6.06 15.76 -10.73
C GLN A 101 -4.79 15.66 -9.85
N SER A 102 -4.71 16.45 -8.78
CA SER A 102 -3.56 16.54 -7.87
C SER A 102 -3.29 15.31 -7.00
N PHE A 103 -4.17 14.31 -7.00
CA PHE A 103 -4.00 13.07 -6.21
C PHE A 103 -3.62 11.87 -7.07
N ARG A 104 -3.28 12.11 -8.34
CA ARG A 104 -2.77 11.06 -9.23
C ARG A 104 -1.27 10.92 -9.06
N THR A 105 -0.82 9.68 -9.02
CA THR A 105 0.59 9.31 -8.95
C THR A 105 1.06 8.71 -10.28
N LYS A 106 2.37 8.65 -10.50
CA LYS A 106 2.94 7.97 -11.67
C LYS A 106 2.71 6.47 -11.58
N VAL A 107 2.33 5.86 -12.71
CA VAL A 107 2.18 4.40 -12.80
C VAL A 107 3.48 3.68 -12.43
N SER A 108 4.65 4.23 -12.78
CA SER A 108 5.95 3.68 -12.40
C SER A 108 6.17 3.58 -10.89
N ASP A 109 5.66 4.56 -10.15
CA ASP A 109 5.90 4.68 -8.71
C ASP A 109 4.94 3.75 -7.96
N ALA A 110 3.71 3.62 -8.45
CA ALA A 110 2.75 2.62 -7.98
C ALA A 110 3.25 1.19 -8.21
N ARG A 111 3.82 0.90 -9.39
CA ARG A 111 4.37 -0.43 -9.70
C ARG A 111 5.54 -0.83 -8.79
N GLN A 112 6.42 0.11 -8.45
CA GLN A 112 7.47 -0.15 -7.45
C GLN A 112 6.88 -0.53 -6.08
N GLY A 113 5.80 0.12 -5.65
CA GLY A 113 5.07 -0.30 -4.45
C GLY A 113 4.49 -1.71 -4.57
N ILE A 114 3.87 -2.03 -5.71
CA ILE A 114 3.36 -3.38 -5.99
C ILE A 114 4.48 -4.42 -5.90
N ASP A 115 5.69 -4.11 -6.40
CA ASP A 115 6.82 -5.03 -6.34
C ASP A 115 7.27 -5.31 -4.90
N HIS A 116 7.25 -4.31 -4.00
CA HIS A 116 7.49 -4.54 -2.58
C HIS A 116 6.44 -5.45 -1.95
N LEU A 117 5.16 -5.28 -2.30
CA LEU A 117 4.09 -6.16 -1.83
C LEU A 117 4.23 -7.60 -2.31
N LYS A 118 4.63 -7.79 -3.58
CA LYS A 118 4.89 -9.11 -4.14
C LYS A 118 6.09 -9.79 -3.47
N ARG A 119 7.14 -9.05 -3.11
CA ARG A 119 8.30 -9.59 -2.37
C ARG A 119 7.94 -10.04 -0.95
N LEU A 120 6.89 -9.48 -0.35
CA LEU A 120 6.33 -9.97 0.91
C LEU A 120 5.51 -11.26 0.76
N GLY A 121 5.30 -11.74 -0.47
CA GLY A 121 4.74 -13.06 -0.77
C GLY A 121 3.27 -13.23 -0.41
N ASP A 122 2.90 -14.49 -0.15
CA ASP A 122 1.55 -14.93 0.21
C ASP A 122 1.24 -14.77 1.71
N PHE A 123 2.06 -14.01 2.44
CA PHE A 123 1.89 -13.78 3.87
C PHE A 123 0.87 -12.67 4.16
N GLY A 124 0.39 -12.62 5.40
CA GLY A 124 -0.73 -11.77 5.78
C GLY A 124 -0.33 -10.29 5.89
N CYS A 125 -0.84 -9.45 5.00
CA CYS A 125 -0.87 -7.99 5.10
C CYS A 125 -2.29 -7.52 5.44
N GLY A 126 -2.41 -6.62 6.41
CA GLY A 126 -3.74 -6.23 6.89
C GLY A 126 -3.83 -4.93 7.66
N ALA A 127 -5.06 -4.60 8.03
CA ALA A 127 -5.44 -3.46 8.84
C ALA A 127 -6.45 -3.85 9.94
N PRO A 128 -6.38 -3.22 11.13
CA PRO A 128 -7.44 -3.26 12.14
C PRO A 128 -8.82 -2.85 11.59
N ALA A 129 -9.85 -3.08 12.41
CA ALA A 129 -11.20 -2.61 12.13
C ALA A 129 -11.24 -1.10 11.83
N ARG A 130 -12.07 -0.70 10.85
CA ARG A 130 -12.38 0.71 10.53
C ARG A 130 -11.14 1.57 10.33
N SER A 131 -10.12 1.02 9.68
CA SER A 131 -8.83 1.68 9.50
C SER A 131 -8.26 1.43 8.12
N CYS A 132 -7.39 2.34 7.70
CA CYS A 132 -6.65 2.23 6.45
C CYS A 132 -5.16 2.11 6.74
N ALA A 133 -4.59 0.99 6.34
CA ALA A 133 -3.16 0.75 6.39
C ALA A 133 -2.48 1.37 5.18
N ARG A 134 -1.47 2.22 5.40
CA ARG A 134 -0.52 2.58 4.34
C ARG A 134 0.35 1.37 4.07
N MET A 135 0.12 0.71 2.95
CA MET A 135 0.85 -0.48 2.57
C MET A 135 2.21 -0.15 1.98
N THR A 136 2.28 0.88 1.16
CA THR A 136 3.52 1.33 0.53
C THR A 136 3.55 2.84 0.52
N CYS A 137 4.76 3.38 0.49
CA CYS A 137 4.97 4.77 0.10
C CYS A 137 6.26 4.87 -0.70
N ASN A 138 6.10 5.19 -1.97
CA ASN A 138 7.22 5.44 -2.86
C ASN A 138 7.06 6.82 -3.50
N TRP A 139 7.94 7.75 -3.15
CA TRP A 139 7.87 9.16 -3.55
C TRP A 139 6.55 9.83 -3.13
N GLN A 140 5.61 9.91 -4.06
CA GLN A 140 4.26 10.45 -3.86
C GLN A 140 3.21 9.42 -4.25
N SER A 141 3.57 8.15 -4.24
CA SER A 141 2.67 7.04 -4.58
C SER A 141 2.43 6.21 -3.35
N ALA A 142 1.18 6.14 -2.91
CA ALA A 142 0.79 5.25 -1.84
C ALA A 142 -0.20 4.20 -2.33
N ILE A 143 0.03 2.96 -1.89
CA ILE A 143 -0.96 1.90 -1.93
C ILE A 143 -1.54 1.78 -0.53
N TRP A 144 -2.86 1.76 -0.45
CA TRP A 144 -3.60 1.67 0.80
C TRP A 144 -4.42 0.39 0.83
N PHE A 145 -4.52 -0.22 2.02
CA PHE A 145 -5.50 -1.25 2.33
C PHE A 145 -6.48 -0.70 3.35
N CYS A 146 -7.73 -0.50 2.93
CA CYS A 146 -8.78 0.05 3.77
C CYS A 146 -9.75 -1.05 4.18
N ASN A 147 -9.91 -1.20 5.50
CA ASN A 147 -10.79 -2.18 6.09
C ASN A 147 -12.06 -1.51 6.62
N ASP A 148 -13.17 -1.72 5.93
CA ASP A 148 -14.46 -1.15 6.30
C ASP A 148 -15.19 -1.97 7.37
N ASN A 149 -14.67 -3.16 7.71
CA ASN A 149 -15.23 -4.04 8.73
C ASN A 149 -14.99 -3.54 10.15
N ASP A 150 -15.73 -4.11 11.09
CA ASP A 150 -15.59 -3.93 12.53
C ASP A 150 -14.62 -4.95 13.19
N TYR A 151 -13.98 -5.80 12.39
CA TYR A 151 -12.94 -6.75 12.79
C TYR A 151 -11.65 -6.57 11.98
N VAL A 152 -10.53 -7.13 12.45
CA VAL A 152 -9.25 -7.10 11.74
C VAL A 152 -9.30 -7.91 10.45
N VAL A 153 -8.83 -7.35 9.34
CA VAL A 153 -8.68 -8.09 8.08
C VAL A 153 -7.20 -8.17 7.72
N SER A 154 -6.77 -9.38 7.38
CA SER A 154 -5.48 -9.67 6.79
C SER A 154 -5.69 -10.61 5.59
N ASP A 155 -5.10 -10.28 4.45
CA ASP A 155 -5.04 -11.15 3.26
C ASP A 155 -3.61 -11.13 2.72
N ARG A 156 -3.34 -11.87 1.65
CA ARG A 156 -2.01 -11.99 1.09
C ARG A 156 -1.49 -10.65 0.56
N CYS A 157 -0.24 -10.31 0.88
CA CYS A 157 0.40 -9.08 0.39
C CYS A 157 0.48 -9.08 -1.15
N ASP A 158 0.86 -10.22 -1.75
CA ASP A 158 0.93 -10.37 -3.20
C ASP A 158 -0.44 -10.20 -3.90
N TRP A 159 -1.52 -10.70 -3.28
CA TRP A 159 -2.88 -10.51 -3.75
C TRP A 159 -3.30 -9.04 -3.70
N GLN A 160 -2.98 -8.33 -2.62
CA GLN A 160 -3.24 -6.90 -2.52
C GLN A 160 -2.44 -6.11 -3.56
N GLY A 161 -1.20 -6.53 -3.87
CA GLY A 161 -0.42 -6.01 -5.00
C GLY A 161 -1.07 -6.29 -6.36
N TYR A 162 -1.65 -7.47 -6.57
CA TYR A 162 -2.43 -7.79 -7.77
C TYR A 162 -3.70 -6.94 -7.89
N LEU A 163 -4.41 -6.67 -6.79
CA LEU A 163 -5.57 -5.78 -6.81
C LEU A 163 -5.19 -4.33 -7.16
N ALA A 164 -4.03 -3.86 -6.70
CA ALA A 164 -3.48 -2.58 -7.13
C ALA A 164 -3.15 -2.58 -8.64
N GLU A 165 -2.63 -3.68 -9.17
CA GLU A 165 -2.40 -3.83 -10.62
C GLU A 165 -3.70 -3.68 -11.42
N LEU A 166 -4.81 -4.27 -10.96
CA LEU A 166 -6.13 -4.09 -11.59
C LEU A 166 -6.59 -2.62 -11.60
N VAL A 167 -6.25 -1.85 -10.57
CA VAL A 167 -6.50 -0.40 -10.56
C VAL A 167 -5.67 0.29 -11.64
N ILE A 168 -4.39 -0.05 -11.78
CA ILE A 168 -3.53 0.50 -12.84
C ILE A 168 -4.10 0.18 -14.22
N GLU A 169 -4.40 -1.09 -14.49
CA GLU A 169 -4.90 -1.55 -15.79
C GLU A 169 -6.15 -0.79 -16.23
N LYS A 170 -7.08 -0.53 -15.31
CA LYS A 170 -8.37 0.10 -15.63
C LYS A 170 -8.38 1.62 -15.51
N CYS A 171 -7.53 2.20 -14.65
CA CYS A 171 -7.64 3.61 -14.26
C CYS A 171 -6.44 4.47 -14.64
N GLN A 172 -5.37 3.89 -15.20
CA GLN A 172 -4.28 4.68 -15.72
C GLN A 172 -4.73 5.53 -16.91
N ARG A 173 -4.16 6.73 -17.00
CA ARG A 173 -4.34 7.63 -18.14
C ARG A 173 -3.04 8.30 -18.50
N HIS A 174 -2.82 8.49 -19.79
CA HIS A 174 -1.70 9.27 -20.27
C HIS A 174 -2.03 10.76 -20.12
N VAL A 175 -1.15 11.53 -19.50
CA VAL A 175 -1.32 12.96 -19.30
C VAL A 175 -0.12 13.69 -19.86
N LYS A 176 -0.40 14.57 -20.81
CA LYS A 176 0.55 15.55 -21.34
C LYS A 176 0.06 16.94 -20.99
N ALA A 177 0.85 17.68 -20.23
CA ALA A 177 0.52 19.04 -19.82
C ALA A 177 1.80 19.86 -19.71
N ASP A 178 1.80 21.06 -20.26
CA ASP A 178 2.92 22.01 -20.10
C ASP A 178 2.99 22.57 -18.68
N CYS A 179 1.90 22.46 -17.94
CA CYS A 179 1.83 22.84 -16.53
C CYS A 179 1.02 21.85 -15.71
N TRP A 180 1.72 21.05 -14.91
CA TRP A 180 1.14 20.19 -13.89
C TRP A 180 1.60 20.65 -12.51
N VAL A 181 0.64 20.75 -11.59
CA VAL A 181 0.89 21.09 -10.20
C VAL A 181 0.70 19.82 -9.37
N PRO A 182 1.79 19.13 -8.98
CA PRO A 182 1.71 17.88 -8.23
C PRO A 182 1.19 18.09 -6.80
N ASN A 183 1.18 19.33 -6.31
CA ASN A 183 0.74 19.67 -4.97
C ASN A 183 -0.15 20.92 -4.99
N PRO A 184 -1.44 20.84 -4.63
CA PRO A 184 -2.35 21.98 -4.68
C PRO A 184 -1.94 23.15 -3.77
N GLY A 185 -1.02 22.95 -2.82
CA GLY A 185 -0.45 24.00 -1.97
C GLY A 185 0.71 24.78 -2.60
N CYS A 186 1.09 24.48 -3.84
CA CYS A 186 2.26 25.07 -4.47
C CYS A 186 1.89 25.84 -5.74
N THR A 187 1.95 27.17 -5.65
CA THR A 187 1.51 28.11 -6.68
C THR A 187 2.53 28.35 -7.81
N ASN A 188 3.80 27.95 -7.65
CA ASN A 188 4.88 28.18 -8.62
C ASN A 188 5.71 26.92 -8.99
N CYS A 189 5.23 25.70 -8.71
CA CYS A 189 5.92 24.45 -9.10
C CYS A 189 5.30 23.78 -10.32
N CYS A 190 4.91 24.61 -11.28
CA CYS A 190 4.48 24.15 -12.59
C CYS A 190 5.58 23.32 -13.23
N GLN A 191 5.30 22.05 -13.51
CA GLN A 191 6.20 21.15 -14.22
C GLN A 191 5.50 20.62 -15.46
N ALA A 192 6.18 20.64 -16.59
CA ALA A 192 5.71 19.93 -17.77
C ALA A 192 5.76 18.43 -17.51
N ILE A 193 4.68 17.72 -17.86
CA ILE A 193 4.60 16.27 -17.75
C ILE A 193 4.18 15.67 -19.10
N ASP A 194 4.70 14.47 -19.37
CA ASP A 194 4.28 13.60 -20.46
C ASP A 194 4.41 12.17 -19.91
N THR A 195 3.40 11.71 -19.18
CA THR A 195 3.52 10.48 -18.37
C THR A 195 2.17 9.79 -18.10
N TRP A 196 2.24 8.53 -17.67
CA TRP A 196 1.07 7.77 -17.22
C TRP A 196 0.80 8.00 -15.74
N LEU A 197 -0.40 8.45 -15.45
CA LEU A 197 -0.87 8.72 -14.09
C LEU A 197 -2.02 7.79 -13.72
N VAL A 198 -2.08 7.35 -12.47
CA VAL A 198 -3.13 6.48 -11.93
C VAL A 198 -3.66 7.03 -10.61
N MET A 199 -4.95 6.81 -10.40
CA MET A 199 -5.62 6.90 -9.11
C MET A 199 -6.83 5.97 -9.17
N GLY A 200 -7.18 5.37 -8.04
CA GLY A 200 -8.42 4.61 -7.95
C GLY A 200 -8.43 3.61 -6.81
N ALA A 201 -9.49 2.82 -6.77
CA ALA A 201 -9.72 1.79 -5.77
C ALA A 201 -10.30 0.52 -6.40
N GLN A 202 -9.83 -0.63 -5.93
CA GLN A 202 -10.41 -1.95 -6.20
C GLN A 202 -11.05 -2.48 -4.92
N TYR A 203 -12.36 -2.71 -4.98
CA TYR A 203 -13.16 -3.20 -3.86
C TYR A 203 -13.28 -4.72 -3.88
N ASP A 204 -13.34 -5.32 -2.69
CA ASP A 204 -13.55 -6.75 -2.48
C ASP A 204 -14.95 -6.99 -1.88
N VAL A 205 -15.57 -8.14 -2.19
CA VAL A 205 -16.85 -8.56 -1.60
C VAL A 205 -16.83 -8.63 -0.07
N ARG A 206 -15.64 -8.78 0.54
CA ARG A 206 -15.42 -8.88 1.99
C ARG A 206 -15.32 -7.51 2.69
N ASN A 207 -15.85 -6.46 2.06
CA ASN A 207 -15.99 -5.13 2.66
C ASN A 207 -14.64 -4.50 3.06
N TRP A 208 -13.69 -4.55 2.13
CA TRP A 208 -12.42 -3.84 2.19
C TRP A 208 -11.97 -3.50 0.76
N ASN A 209 -11.00 -2.62 0.62
CA ASN A 209 -10.49 -2.22 -0.69
C ASN A 209 -8.99 -1.89 -0.69
N VAL A 210 -8.39 -2.02 -1.87
CA VAL A 210 -7.04 -1.53 -2.17
C VAL A 210 -7.15 -0.23 -2.96
N MET A 211 -6.40 0.79 -2.58
CA MET A 211 -6.41 2.10 -3.26
C MET A 211 -5.01 2.52 -3.70
N ILE A 212 -4.95 3.29 -4.80
CA ILE A 212 -3.75 3.95 -5.28
C ILE A 212 -4.04 5.45 -5.35
N ASN A 213 -3.20 6.27 -4.71
CA ASN A 213 -3.26 7.73 -4.80
C ASN A 213 -1.89 8.39 -4.60
N GLY A 214 -1.92 9.73 -4.67
CA GLY A 214 -0.79 10.65 -4.58
C GLY A 214 -0.29 10.96 -3.16
N ALA A 215 -0.92 10.41 -2.12
CA ALA A 215 -0.66 10.79 -0.73
C ALA A 215 0.39 9.88 -0.10
N CYS A 216 1.65 10.30 -0.30
CA CYS A 216 2.81 10.22 0.60
C CYS A 216 2.73 11.19 1.79
#